data_AF-A0A060XIS8-F1
#
_entry.id   AF-A0A060XIS8-F1
#
_cell.length_a   1.000
_cell.length_b   1.000
_cell.length_c   1.000
_cell.angle_alpha   90.00
_cell.angle_beta   90.00
_cell.angle_gamma   90.00
#
_symmetry.space_group_name_H-M   'P 1'
#
loop_
_entity.id
_entity.type
_entity.pdbx_description
1 polymer ?
#
loop_
_entity_poly.entity_id
_entity_poly.type
_entity_poly.pdbx_seq_one_letter_code
_entity_poly.pdbx_strand_id
1 'polypeptide(L)'
;MDIQLAGYMLHQQDRTANTTCLESSKLYFSWLLIYQKKKWSDEADAKPQDCFAITDWNMFWDSSDDIEECTTSVTGFINKCIEDVIPTVTVRTYPNQKPWITGNIQS
;
A
#
# COMPACT_ATOMS: atom_id res chain seq x y z
N MET A 1 42.14 -31.27 -27.94
CA MET A 1 40.96 -30.80 -27.20
C MET A 1 41.43 -29.63 -26.35
N ASP A 2 41.34 -28.43 -26.92
CA ASP A 2 42.06 -27.23 -26.47
C ASP A 2 41.46 -26.59 -25.22
N ILE A 3 42.29 -26.45 -24.19
CA ILE A 3 41.98 -25.81 -22.91
C ILE A 3 41.87 -24.27 -23.06
N GLN A 4 42.21 -23.72 -24.22
CA GLN A 4 42.23 -22.28 -24.47
C GLN A 4 40.85 -21.64 -24.73
N LEU A 5 39.81 -22.44 -25.05
CA LEU A 5 38.46 -21.93 -25.31
C LEU A 5 37.65 -21.68 -24.03
N ALA A 6 37.96 -22.36 -22.93
CA ALA A 6 37.26 -22.18 -21.65
C ALA A 6 37.64 -20.86 -20.96
N GLY A 7 38.89 -20.41 -21.12
CA GLY A 7 39.38 -19.15 -20.53
C GLY A 7 38.75 -17.90 -21.16
N TYR A 8 38.47 -17.92 -22.46
CA TYR A 8 37.88 -16.77 -23.16
C TYR A 8 36.39 -16.59 -22.84
N MET A 9 35.67 -17.69 -22.55
CA MET A 9 34.26 -17.64 -22.15
C MET A 9 34.07 -17.11 -20.72
N LEU A 10 34.97 -17.47 -19.78
CA LEU A 10 34.88 -17.01 -18.39
C LEU A 10 35.26 -15.52 -18.22
N HIS A 11 36.12 -14.98 -19.08
CA HIS A 11 36.49 -13.57 -19.01
C HIS A 11 35.50 -12.62 -19.74
N GLN A 12 34.60 -13.17 -20.55
CA GLN A 12 33.52 -12.43 -21.24
C GLN A 12 32.20 -12.44 -20.44
N GLN A 13 31.99 -13.42 -19.56
CA GLN A 13 30.80 -13.51 -18.69
C GLN A 13 30.75 -12.37 -17.65
N ASP A 14 31.92 -11.87 -17.20
CA ASP A 14 32.00 -10.88 -16.11
C ASP A 14 31.77 -9.42 -16.57
N ARG A 15 31.96 -9.12 -17.86
CA ARG A 15 31.64 -7.77 -18.40
C ARG A 15 30.20 -7.60 -18.86
N THR A 16 29.48 -8.68 -19.14
CA THR A 16 28.06 -8.64 -19.53
C THR A 16 27.10 -8.91 -18.36
N ALA A 17 27.57 -9.56 -17.29
CA ALA A 17 26.81 -9.73 -16.06
C ALA A 17 26.64 -8.42 -15.26
N ASN A 18 27.62 -7.51 -15.33
CA ASN A 18 27.54 -6.26 -14.57
C ASN A 18 26.51 -5.27 -15.16
N THR A 19 26.34 -5.17 -16.48
CA THR A 19 25.32 -4.30 -17.08
C THR A 19 23.92 -4.88 -16.95
N THR A 20 23.75 -6.19 -17.15
CA THR A 20 22.45 -6.87 -17.00
C THR A 20 21.97 -6.93 -15.54
N CYS A 21 22.86 -7.12 -14.56
CA CYS A 21 22.51 -7.11 -13.15
C CYS A 21 22.22 -5.70 -12.62
N LEU A 22 22.92 -4.68 -13.13
CA LEU A 22 22.61 -3.28 -12.86
C LEU A 22 21.28 -2.83 -13.50
N GLU A 23 20.96 -3.28 -14.72
CA GLU A 23 19.66 -3.00 -15.34
C GLU A 23 18.51 -3.76 -14.69
N SER A 24 18.71 -5.02 -14.33
CA SER A 24 17.75 -5.81 -13.54
C SER A 24 17.51 -5.17 -12.16
N SER A 25 18.57 -4.67 -11.53
CA SER A 25 18.45 -3.90 -10.28
C SER A 25 17.71 -2.57 -10.52
N LYS A 26 18.01 -1.81 -11.58
CA LYS A 26 17.25 -0.59 -11.91
C LYS A 26 15.76 -0.88 -12.09
N LEU A 27 15.38 -1.98 -12.72
CA LEU A 27 13.99 -2.40 -12.88
C LEU A 27 13.33 -2.87 -11.57
N TYR A 28 14.08 -3.57 -10.71
CA TYR A 28 13.60 -4.01 -9.38
C TYR A 28 13.49 -2.84 -8.37
N PHE A 29 14.29 -1.79 -8.54
CA PHE A 29 14.30 -0.58 -7.71
C PHE A 29 13.39 0.55 -8.21
N SER A 30 12.75 0.40 -9.38
CA SER A 30 11.96 1.49 -10.00
C SER A 30 10.48 1.48 -9.59
N TRP A 31 9.98 0.40 -9.00
CA TRP A 31 8.57 0.34 -8.61
C TRP A 31 8.37 0.93 -7.22
N LEU A 32 8.33 2.26 -7.17
CA LEU A 32 7.73 2.98 -6.05
C LEU A 32 6.29 2.48 -5.87
N LEU A 33 6.03 1.77 -4.77
CA LEU A 33 4.66 1.41 -4.41
C LEU A 33 4.00 2.64 -3.79
N ILE A 34 3.02 3.18 -4.48
CA ILE A 34 2.14 4.24 -3.98
C ILE A 34 0.76 3.64 -3.77
N TYR A 35 0.28 3.67 -2.54
CA TYR A 35 -1.09 3.28 -2.22
C TYR A 35 -1.69 4.21 -1.16
N GLN A 36 -3.01 4.31 -1.16
CA GLN A 36 -3.76 5.04 -0.15
C GLN A 36 -4.27 4.08 0.90
N LYS A 37 -4.25 4.49 2.17
CA LYS A 37 -4.91 3.77 3.26
C LYS A 37 -5.61 4.75 4.19
N LYS A 38 -6.68 4.32 4.84
CA LYS A 38 -7.27 5.06 5.96
C LYS A 38 -6.32 5.01 7.16
N LYS A 39 -6.13 6.15 7.83
CA LYS A 39 -5.32 6.24 9.05
C LYS A 39 -6.25 6.26 10.26
N TRP A 40 -6.42 5.09 10.85
CA TRP A 40 -7.06 4.91 12.14
C TRP A 40 -6.06 5.26 13.26
N SER A 41 -6.55 5.97 14.27
CA SER A 41 -5.88 6.32 15.50
C SER A 41 -6.94 6.39 16.59
N ASP A 42 -6.57 6.28 17.86
CA ASP A 42 -7.55 6.31 18.96
C ASP A 42 -8.45 7.56 18.90
N GLU A 43 -7.90 8.72 18.50
CA GLU A 43 -8.68 9.95 18.28
C GLU A 43 -9.50 9.94 16.98
N ALA A 44 -9.07 9.19 15.96
CA ALA A 44 -9.82 9.02 14.72
C ALA A 44 -10.96 8.01 14.88
N ASP A 45 -10.87 7.08 15.84
CA ASP A 45 -11.89 6.07 16.13
C ASP A 45 -13.11 6.66 16.86
N ALA A 46 -12.90 7.69 17.68
CA ALA A 46 -13.98 8.37 18.41
C ALA A 46 -14.94 9.11 17.48
N LYS A 47 -14.46 9.67 16.38
CA LYS A 47 -15.27 10.54 15.51
C LYS A 47 -16.36 9.80 14.71
N PRO A 48 -16.10 8.62 14.10
CA PRO A 48 -17.17 7.79 13.54
C PRO A 48 -18.17 7.33 14.61
N GLN A 49 -17.71 7.05 15.84
CA GLN A 49 -18.62 6.67 16.92
C GLN A 49 -19.59 7.81 17.24
N ASP A 50 -19.11 9.04 17.32
CA ASP A 50 -19.96 10.23 17.52
C ASP A 50 -20.96 10.39 16.37
N CYS A 51 -20.49 10.27 15.12
CA CYS A 51 -21.33 10.29 13.91
C CYS A 51 -22.47 9.27 13.98
N PHE A 52 -22.17 8.04 14.41
CA PHE A 52 -23.16 6.95 14.53
C PHE A 52 -24.10 7.11 15.73
N ALA A 53 -23.63 7.70 16.83
CA ALA A 53 -24.42 7.91 18.03
C ALA A 53 -25.54 8.96 17.84
N ILE A 54 -25.31 9.95 16.99
CA ILE A 54 -26.29 11.01 16.69
C ILE A 54 -27.17 10.68 15.48
N THR A 55 -26.87 9.61 14.75
CA THR A 55 -27.62 9.23 13.54
C THR A 55 -28.94 8.57 13.94
N ASP A 56 -30.05 9.05 13.36
CA ASP A 56 -31.34 8.37 13.48
C ASP A 56 -31.38 7.17 12.53
N TRP A 57 -31.20 5.97 13.07
CA TRP A 57 -31.18 4.74 12.28
C TRP A 57 -32.55 4.34 11.74
N ASN A 58 -33.64 4.81 12.35
CA ASN A 58 -34.98 4.50 11.86
C ASN A 58 -35.25 5.14 10.50
N MET A 59 -34.58 6.27 10.19
CA MET A 59 -34.74 6.95 8.91
C MET A 59 -34.43 6.03 7.72
N PHE A 60 -33.48 5.09 7.86
CA PHE A 60 -33.14 4.14 6.80
C PHE A 60 -34.26 3.12 6.56
N TRP A 61 -34.93 2.71 7.64
CA TRP A 61 -36.05 1.78 7.53
C TRP A 61 -37.30 2.47 6.98
N ASP A 62 -37.55 3.71 7.42
CA ASP A 62 -38.70 4.49 6.98
C ASP A 62 -38.58 4.95 5.52
N SER A 63 -37.35 5.06 5.00
CA SER A 63 -37.07 5.48 3.62
C SER A 63 -36.93 4.33 2.62
N SER A 64 -36.94 3.09 3.07
CA SER A 64 -36.66 1.92 2.22
C SER A 64 -37.88 1.02 2.07
N ASP A 65 -38.14 0.61 0.84
CA ASP A 65 -39.27 -0.28 0.52
C ASP A 65 -38.92 -1.75 0.79
N ASP A 66 -37.62 -2.10 0.80
CA ASP A 66 -37.13 -3.44 1.06
C ASP A 66 -35.78 -3.47 1.81
N ILE A 67 -35.37 -4.69 2.19
CA ILE A 67 -34.16 -4.93 2.97
C ILE A 67 -32.87 -4.64 2.19
N GLU A 68 -32.87 -4.82 0.86
CA GLU A 68 -31.70 -4.59 0.02
C GLU A 68 -31.44 -3.09 -0.11
N GLU A 69 -32.50 -2.29 -0.28
CA GLU A 69 -32.44 -0.83 -0.30
C GLU A 69 -31.97 -0.28 1.06
N CYS A 70 -32.53 -0.78 2.15
CA CYS A 70 -32.11 -0.41 3.50
C CYS A 70 -30.62 -0.74 3.73
N THR A 71 -30.20 -1.95 3.36
CA THR A 71 -28.79 -2.39 3.48
C THR A 71 -27.87 -1.53 2.63
N THR A 72 -28.29 -1.18 1.41
CA THR A 72 -27.52 -0.32 0.51
C THR A 72 -27.38 1.08 1.10
N SER A 73 -28.47 1.65 1.63
CA SER A 73 -28.48 3.00 2.21
C SER A 73 -27.64 3.08 3.49
N VAL A 74 -27.80 2.11 4.41
CA VAL A 74 -27.00 2.01 5.63
C VAL A 74 -25.51 1.85 5.33
N THR A 75 -25.17 0.94 4.40
CA THR A 75 -23.77 0.71 4.00
C THR A 75 -23.18 1.95 3.32
N GLY A 76 -23.96 2.63 2.48
CA GLY A 76 -23.57 3.89 1.84
C GLY A 76 -23.27 4.98 2.87
N PHE A 77 -24.13 5.13 3.89
CA PHE A 77 -23.93 6.08 4.97
C PHE A 77 -22.68 5.77 5.80
N ILE A 78 -22.47 4.51 6.20
CA ILE A 78 -21.28 4.11 6.96
C ILE A 78 -20.00 4.43 6.18
N ASN A 79 -19.96 4.07 4.89
CA ASN A 79 -18.82 4.37 4.03
C ASN A 79 -18.59 5.87 3.91
N LYS A 80 -19.66 6.66 3.72
CA LYS A 80 -19.58 8.12 3.65
C LYS A 80 -19.02 8.72 4.93
N CYS A 81 -19.51 8.29 6.10
CA CYS A 81 -19.01 8.78 7.38
C CYS A 81 -17.53 8.42 7.57
N ILE A 82 -17.10 7.20 7.22
CA ILE A 82 -15.68 6.81 7.25
C ILE A 82 -14.85 7.64 6.26
N GLU A 83 -15.38 7.91 5.08
CA GLU A 83 -14.69 8.70 4.05
C GLU A 83 -14.44 10.13 4.50
N ASP A 84 -15.45 10.76 5.10
CA ASP A 84 -15.41 12.17 5.52
C ASP A 84 -14.63 12.36 6.82
N VAL A 85 -14.73 11.40 7.74
CA VAL A 85 -14.17 11.54 9.10
C VAL A 85 -12.75 10.98 9.21
N ILE A 86 -12.45 9.86 8.55
CA ILE A 86 -11.15 9.20 8.67
C ILE A 86 -10.19 9.71 7.61
N PRO A 87 -9.05 10.30 8.00
CA PRO A 87 -8.08 10.82 7.04
C PRO A 87 -7.49 9.68 6.21
N THR A 88 -7.39 9.92 4.90
CA THR A 88 -6.67 9.05 3.98
C THR A 88 -5.20 9.47 3.93
N VAL A 89 -4.29 8.52 4.10
CA VAL A 89 -2.84 8.75 4.01
C VAL A 89 -2.24 8.02 2.82
N THR A 90 -1.35 8.72 2.12
CA THR A 90 -0.56 8.17 1.03
C THR A 90 0.70 7.53 1.58
N VAL A 91 0.86 6.23 1.36
CA VAL A 91 2.10 5.52 1.70
C VAL A 91 2.94 5.41 0.44
N ARG A 92 4.22 5.78 0.57
CA ARG A 92 5.23 5.66 -0.46
C ARG A 92 6.31 4.72 0.04
N THR A 93 6.35 3.52 -0.51
CA THR A 93 7.40 2.55 -0.18
C THR A 93 8.48 2.63 -1.24
N TYR A 94 9.63 3.17 -0.86
CA TYR A 94 10.80 3.21 -1.72
C TYR A 94 11.52 1.85 -1.68
N PRO A 95 11.91 1.28 -2.82
CA PRO A 95 12.53 -0.06 -2.88
C PRO A 95 13.83 -0.25 -2.06
N ASN A 96 14.43 0.86 -1.60
CA ASN A 96 15.62 0.92 -0.76
C ASN A 96 15.34 1.06 0.75
N GLN A 97 14.09 1.03 1.22
CA GLN A 97 13.78 1.00 2.67
C GLN A 97 13.94 -0.40 3.30
N LYS A 98 15.05 -1.08 2.98
CA LYS A 98 15.40 -2.33 3.66
C LYS A 98 15.85 -2.00 5.10
N PRO A 99 15.34 -2.70 6.13
CA PRO A 99 15.72 -2.45 7.53
C PRO A 99 17.23 -2.55 7.81
N TRP A 100 17.94 -3.35 7.02
CA TRP A 100 19.41 -3.50 7.11
C TRP A 100 20.21 -2.41 6.37
N ILE A 101 19.54 -1.54 5.60
CA ILE A 101 20.16 -0.37 4.94
C ILE A 101 20.04 0.86 5.83
N THR A 102 18.96 0.98 6.60
CA THR A 102 18.84 1.96 7.69
C THR A 102 19.49 1.38 8.94
N GLY A 103 20.82 1.23 8.87
CA GLY A 103 21.61 1.04 10.07
C GLY A 103 21.28 2.18 11.02
N ASN A 104 20.47 1.90 12.04
CA ASN A 104 20.55 2.62 13.29
C ASN A 104 21.99 2.44 13.78
N ILE A 105 22.86 3.36 13.37
CA ILE A 105 24.15 3.58 14.00
C ILE A 105 23.78 4.24 15.33
N GLN A 106 23.40 3.41 16.31
CA GLN A 106 23.47 3.83 17.69
C GLN A 106 24.96 3.84 18.04
N SER A 107 25.52 5.05 18.03
CA SER A 107 26.81 5.38 18.65
C SER A 107 26.73 5.22 20.16
#